data_AF-A0A849H6J4-F1
#
_entry.id   AF-A0A849H6J4-F1
#
_cell.length_a   1.000
_cell.length_b   1.000
_cell.length_c   1.000
_cell.angle_alpha   90.00
_cell.angle_beta   90.00
_cell.angle_gamma   90.00
#
_symmetry.space_group_name_H-M   'P 1'
#
loop_
_entity.id
_entity.type
_entity.pdbx_description
1 polymer ?
#
loop_
_entity_poly.entity_id
_entity_poly.type
_entity_poly.pdbx_seq_one_letter_code
_entity_poly.pdbx_strand_id
1 'polypeptide(L)'
;MAWIEPTLVALVLLGSVVAFGYVLWTQRMGHVWPKRGEVQITNPGGFFPGVWEVLTQNVVLRNRPWVGLFHLPLFFGLLFFLFKSVLYVLAGLGMEVEAPDWYNRLLDVVAIVVLVAIVFLAVRRYLVEREKMTHPLESGIILGLIGLLMITHLLEGAVVAESAAGIANWWGHYLVLAVFPAVIAQGKHLHLILAPVNVVLKHMTERPSDRPVFGNDLDMDLEDESKLEAEYERLGMPGGVADFGFGPLFDQTACIQCGRCNDACPAGPDLKPREHFVLALQNPALTGDELAKLIDADVSATCVQCRACEVACPTGCRP
;
A
#
# COMPACT_ATOMS: atom_id res chain seq x y z
N MET A 1 39.61 15.84 -0.69
CA MET A 1 38.92 14.54 -0.81
C MET A 1 37.82 14.34 0.23
N ALA A 2 37.89 14.95 1.43
CA ALA A 2 36.87 14.85 2.49
C ALA A 2 35.42 15.21 2.10
N TRP A 3 35.22 15.99 1.04
CA TRP A 3 33.88 16.40 0.58
C TRP A 3 33.28 15.50 -0.49
N ILE A 4 34.06 14.60 -1.10
CA ILE A 4 33.62 13.80 -2.24
C ILE A 4 32.51 12.83 -1.81
N GLU A 5 32.72 12.07 -0.73
CA GLU A 5 31.76 11.08 -0.25
C GLU A 5 30.43 11.71 0.20
N PRO A 6 30.42 12.75 1.08
CA PRO A 6 29.16 13.40 1.46
C PRO A 6 28.43 14.03 0.27
N THR A 7 29.18 14.55 -0.72
CA THR A 7 28.58 15.13 -1.94
C THR A 7 27.92 14.05 -2.78
N LEU A 8 28.57 12.89 -2.96
CA LEU A 8 27.99 11.77 -3.69
C LEU A 8 26.75 11.23 -2.99
N VAL A 9 26.80 11.08 -1.66
CA VAL A 9 25.65 10.69 -0.85
C VAL A 9 24.51 11.67 -1.07
N ALA A 10 24.74 12.98 -0.91
CA ALA A 10 23.72 14.00 -1.09
C ALA A 10 23.10 13.99 -2.50
N LEU A 11 23.91 13.82 -3.55
CA LEU A 11 23.42 13.74 -4.94
C LEU A 11 22.55 12.50 -5.18
N VAL A 12 22.96 11.34 -4.68
CA VAL A 12 22.18 10.09 -4.78
C VAL A 12 20.88 10.21 -3.98
N LEU A 13 20.92 10.79 -2.78
CA LEU A 13 19.74 11.01 -1.95
C LEU A 13 18.75 11.95 -2.63
N LEU A 14 19.25 13.07 -3.19
CA LEU A 14 18.42 14.01 -3.94
C LEU A 14 17.77 13.34 -5.14
N GLY A 15 18.55 12.56 -5.91
CA GLY A 15 18.05 11.78 -7.04
C GLY A 15 16.96 10.78 -6.62
N SER A 16 17.16 10.08 -5.51
CA SER A 16 16.19 9.16 -4.90
C SER A 16 14.88 9.87 -4.53
N VAL A 17 14.96 11.00 -3.80
CA VAL A 17 13.79 11.78 -3.39
C VAL A 17 13.02 12.33 -4.59
N VAL A 18 13.73 12.87 -5.60
CA VAL A 18 13.11 13.38 -6.82
C VAL A 18 12.44 12.25 -7.61
N ALA A 19 13.12 11.11 -7.77
CA ALA A 19 12.55 9.96 -8.48
C ALA A 19 11.31 9.41 -7.75
N PHE A 20 11.37 9.25 -6.43
CA PHE A 20 10.24 8.84 -5.61
C PHE A 20 9.07 9.82 -5.75
N GLY A 21 9.32 11.12 -5.57
CA GLY A 21 8.28 12.15 -5.68
C GLY A 21 7.66 12.23 -7.07
N TYR A 22 8.48 12.13 -8.12
CA TYR A 22 8.01 12.12 -9.51
C TYR A 22 7.12 10.91 -9.80
N VAL A 23 7.56 9.70 -9.44
CA VAL A 23 6.77 8.47 -9.61
C VAL A 23 5.47 8.55 -8.80
N LEU A 24 5.57 8.91 -7.52
CA LEU A 24 4.42 8.99 -6.63
C LEU A 24 3.39 9.99 -7.17
N TRP A 25 3.81 11.16 -7.62
CA TRP A 25 2.89 12.17 -8.13
C TRP A 25 2.30 11.79 -9.49
N THR A 26 3.14 11.46 -10.48
CA THR A 26 2.68 11.28 -11.86
C THR A 26 1.92 9.98 -12.08
N GLN A 27 2.29 8.90 -11.38
CA GLN A 27 1.72 7.57 -11.63
C GLN A 27 0.68 7.15 -10.60
N ARG A 28 0.67 7.74 -9.39
CA ARG A 28 -0.13 7.22 -8.27
C ARG A 28 -1.07 8.25 -7.66
N MET A 29 -0.56 9.39 -7.21
CA MET A 29 -1.31 10.33 -6.39
C MET A 29 -1.93 11.48 -7.18
N GLY A 30 -1.34 11.89 -8.30
CA GLY A 30 -1.73 13.12 -8.99
C GLY A 30 -3.19 13.11 -9.49
N HIS A 31 -3.67 11.98 -10.01
CA HIS A 31 -5.05 11.81 -10.45
C HIS A 31 -6.04 11.54 -9.31
N VAL A 32 -5.53 11.21 -8.12
CA VAL A 32 -6.29 10.85 -6.92
C VAL A 32 -6.24 11.97 -5.89
N TRP A 33 -5.53 13.05 -6.16
CA TRP A 33 -5.31 14.09 -5.17
C TRP A 33 -6.64 14.77 -4.82
N PRO A 34 -6.97 14.92 -3.53
CA PRO A 34 -8.29 15.40 -3.13
C PRO A 34 -8.56 16.81 -3.66
N LYS A 35 -9.71 16.99 -4.31
CA LYS A 35 -10.18 18.33 -4.67
C LYS A 35 -10.69 19.05 -3.42
N ARG A 36 -10.73 20.38 -3.48
CA ARG A 36 -11.14 21.21 -2.34
C ARG A 36 -12.55 20.82 -1.88
N GLY A 37 -12.66 20.38 -0.63
CA GLY A 37 -13.95 20.04 0.01
C GLY A 37 -14.36 18.57 -0.08
N GLU A 38 -13.61 17.72 -0.78
CA GLU A 38 -13.89 16.27 -0.87
C GLU A 38 -13.53 15.53 0.44
N VAL A 39 -12.49 15.97 1.14
CA VAL A 39 -12.12 15.41 2.45
C VAL A 39 -12.81 16.23 3.54
N GLN A 40 -13.87 15.65 4.11
CA GLN A 40 -14.61 16.24 5.22
C GLN A 40 -14.38 15.41 6.48
N ILE A 41 -13.65 15.95 7.46
CA ILE A 41 -13.46 15.30 8.75
C ILE A 41 -14.77 15.40 9.52
N THR A 42 -15.42 14.27 9.71
CA THR A 42 -16.74 14.14 10.36
C THR A 42 -16.59 13.65 11.79
N ASN A 43 -15.58 12.82 12.03
CA ASN A 43 -15.25 12.25 13.33
C ASN A 43 -13.76 12.45 13.64
N PRO A 44 -13.36 13.62 14.18
CA PRO A 44 -11.97 13.84 14.59
C PRO A 44 -11.48 12.79 15.61
N GLY A 45 -12.38 12.28 16.46
CA GLY A 45 -12.08 11.23 17.45
C GLY A 45 -11.70 9.87 16.82
N GLY A 46 -12.01 9.66 15.54
CA GLY A 46 -11.64 8.46 14.79
C GLY A 46 -10.14 8.31 14.52
N PHE A 47 -9.34 9.36 14.69
CA PHE A 47 -7.90 9.31 14.50
C PHE A 47 -7.23 8.22 15.36
N PHE A 48 -7.50 8.20 16.67
CA PHE A 48 -6.88 7.24 17.59
C PHE A 48 -7.31 5.79 17.34
N PRO A 49 -8.61 5.47 17.16
CA PRO A 49 -9.03 4.15 16.71
C PRO A 49 -8.36 3.70 15.40
N GLY A 50 -8.25 4.59 14.41
CA GLY A 50 -7.60 4.28 13.15
C GLY A 50 -6.12 3.96 13.31
N VAL A 51 -5.38 4.79 14.07
CA VAL A 51 -3.96 4.53 14.39
C VAL A 51 -3.82 3.22 15.16
N TRP A 52 -4.72 2.96 16.11
CA TRP A 52 -4.73 1.72 16.88
C TRP A 52 -4.97 0.49 16.00
N GLU A 53 -5.90 0.56 15.05
CA GLU A 53 -6.14 -0.51 14.08
C GLU A 53 -4.89 -0.81 13.24
N VAL A 54 -4.20 0.23 12.76
CA VAL A 54 -2.95 0.10 12.01
C VAL A 54 -1.87 -0.54 12.87
N LEU A 55 -1.65 -0.06 14.09
CA LEU A 55 -0.57 -0.57 14.96
C LEU A 55 -0.83 -1.99 15.44
N THR A 56 -2.07 -2.34 15.74
CA THR A 56 -2.42 -3.69 16.21
C THR A 56 -2.42 -4.73 15.10
N GLN A 57 -2.50 -4.32 13.83
CA GLN A 57 -2.59 -5.22 12.68
C GLN A 57 -3.73 -6.25 12.81
N ASN A 58 -4.77 -5.93 13.60
CA ASN A 58 -5.82 -6.86 14.02
C ASN A 58 -6.58 -7.45 12.82
N VAL A 59 -6.89 -6.63 11.81
CA VAL A 59 -7.60 -7.06 10.59
C VAL A 59 -6.74 -8.03 9.76
N VAL A 60 -5.43 -7.79 9.71
CA VAL A 60 -4.48 -8.69 9.01
C VAL A 60 -4.47 -10.05 9.69
N LEU A 61 -4.39 -10.09 11.02
CA LEU A 61 -4.34 -11.31 11.83
C LEU A 61 -5.66 -12.10 11.80
N ARG A 62 -6.82 -11.43 11.86
CA ARG A 62 -8.13 -12.09 11.96
C ARG A 62 -8.45 -12.99 10.76
N ASN A 63 -8.24 -12.54 9.53
CA ASN A 63 -8.70 -13.31 8.35
C ASN A 63 -7.67 -14.33 7.84
N ARG A 64 -6.35 -14.11 8.08
CA ARG A 64 -5.28 -15.07 7.71
C ARG A 64 -4.18 -15.09 8.79
N PRO A 65 -4.36 -15.83 9.89
CA PRO A 65 -3.51 -15.70 11.08
C PRO A 65 -2.05 -16.01 10.82
N TRP A 66 -1.73 -17.06 10.06
CA TRP A 66 -0.34 -17.39 9.73
C TRP A 66 0.34 -16.32 8.88
N VAL A 67 -0.35 -15.80 7.86
CA VAL A 67 0.21 -14.74 7.01
C VAL A 67 0.37 -13.45 7.82
N GLY A 68 -0.61 -13.13 8.67
CA GLY A 68 -0.55 -11.98 9.55
C GLY A 68 0.59 -12.08 10.56
N LEU A 69 0.78 -13.25 11.19
CA LEU A 69 1.86 -13.48 12.15
C LEU A 69 3.23 -13.22 11.54
N PHE A 70 3.50 -13.74 10.35
CA PHE A 70 4.75 -13.49 9.64
C PHE A 70 4.81 -12.12 8.97
N HIS A 71 3.71 -11.37 8.89
CA HIS A 71 3.72 -9.98 8.45
C HIS A 71 4.11 -9.01 9.58
N LEU A 72 3.82 -9.35 10.85
CA LEU A 72 4.14 -8.47 11.99
C LEU A 72 5.63 -8.11 12.06
N PRO A 73 6.59 -9.04 11.90
CA PRO A 73 8.01 -8.69 11.88
C PRO A 73 8.36 -7.72 10.76
N LEU A 74 7.73 -7.82 9.59
CA LEU A 74 8.01 -6.89 8.48
C LEU A 74 7.50 -5.49 8.80
N PHE A 75 6.28 -5.38 9.35
CA PHE A 75 5.69 -4.10 9.73
C PHE A 75 6.48 -3.41 10.85
N PHE A 76 6.65 -4.09 11.99
CA PHE A 76 7.38 -3.50 13.12
C PHE A 76 8.87 -3.38 12.85
N GLY A 77 9.45 -4.33 12.09
CA GLY A 77 10.82 -4.26 11.64
C GLY A 77 11.08 -2.98 10.86
N LEU A 78 10.24 -2.68 9.87
CA LEU A 78 10.36 -1.41 9.15
C LEU A 78 10.27 -0.19 10.08
N LEU A 79 9.35 -0.18 11.05
CA LEU A 79 9.22 0.95 11.98
C LEU A 79 10.48 1.16 12.81
N PHE A 80 11.10 0.09 13.32
CA PHE A 80 12.37 0.18 14.03
C PHE A 80 13.50 0.60 13.08
N PHE A 81 13.60 -0.01 11.90
CA PHE A 81 14.66 0.30 10.94
C PHE A 81 14.55 1.70 10.33
N LEU A 82 13.37 2.34 10.31
CA LEU A 82 13.21 3.69 9.77
C LEU A 82 14.15 4.69 10.46
N PHE A 83 14.23 4.62 11.80
CA PHE A 83 15.12 5.49 12.55
C PHE A 83 16.60 5.18 12.28
N LYS A 84 17.00 3.90 12.25
CA LYS A 84 18.38 3.51 11.91
C LYS A 84 18.78 3.94 10.50
N SER A 85 17.88 3.82 9.52
CA SER A 85 18.10 4.29 8.14
C SER A 85 18.36 5.79 8.08
N VAL A 86 17.65 6.60 8.88
CA VAL A 86 17.93 8.03 8.99
C VAL A 86 19.33 8.27 9.53
N LEU A 87 19.71 7.62 10.64
CA LEU A 87 21.05 7.74 11.20
C LEU A 87 22.14 7.33 10.20
N TYR A 88 21.87 6.28 9.43
CA TYR A 88 22.78 5.78 8.40
C TYR A 88 23.02 6.80 7.27
N VAL A 89 21.96 7.45 6.80
CA VAL A 89 22.06 8.53 5.81
C VAL A 89 22.76 9.75 6.39
N LEU A 90 22.46 10.13 7.64
CA LEU A 90 23.14 11.24 8.32
C LEU A 90 24.65 10.97 8.45
N ALA A 91 25.05 9.75 8.82
CA ALA A 91 26.45 9.36 8.87
C ALA A 91 27.14 9.51 7.50
N GLY A 92 26.47 9.10 6.42
CA GLY A 92 26.97 9.32 5.05
C GLY A 92 27.11 10.79 4.63
N LEU A 93 26.35 11.69 5.26
CA LEU A 93 26.47 13.14 5.07
C LEU A 93 27.55 13.78 5.97
N GLY A 94 28.28 12.97 6.74
CA GLY A 94 29.29 13.42 7.69
C GLY A 94 28.73 13.84 9.05
N MET A 95 27.47 13.53 9.35
CA MET A 95 26.84 13.76 10.65
C MET A 95 26.72 12.44 11.41
N GLU A 96 27.74 12.14 12.21
CA GLU A 96 27.76 10.94 13.02
C GLU A 96 26.86 11.10 14.26
N VAL A 97 25.79 10.32 14.29
CA VAL A 97 24.86 10.25 15.42
C VAL A 97 24.82 8.81 15.90
N GLU A 98 25.41 8.57 17.05
CA GLU A 98 25.45 7.23 17.65
C GLU A 98 24.09 6.85 18.24
N ALA A 99 23.66 5.63 17.95
CA ALA A 99 22.50 5.03 18.61
C ALA A 99 22.98 4.21 19.83
N PRO A 100 22.20 4.17 20.93
CA PRO A 100 22.54 3.35 22.09
C PRO A 100 22.73 1.86 21.73
N ASP A 101 23.67 1.18 22.39
CA ASP A 101 23.97 -0.23 22.13
C ASP A 101 22.76 -1.17 22.25
N TRP A 102 21.87 -0.91 23.22
CA TRP A 102 20.66 -1.72 23.40
C TRP A 102 19.76 -1.67 22.15
N TYR A 103 19.74 -0.53 21.46
CA TYR A 103 18.96 -0.33 20.25
C TYR A 103 19.59 -1.08 19.07
N ASN A 104 20.91 -1.01 18.91
CA ASN A 104 21.60 -1.80 17.87
C ASN A 104 21.40 -3.31 18.09
N ARG A 105 21.53 -3.81 19.32
CA ARG A 105 21.26 -5.24 19.63
C ARG A 105 19.79 -5.62 19.40
N LEU A 106 18.85 -4.71 19.70
CA LEU A 106 17.44 -4.92 19.36
C LEU A 106 17.27 -5.08 17.85
N LEU A 107 17.90 -4.22 17.05
CA LEU A 107 17.85 -4.28 15.59
C LEU A 107 18.47 -5.56 15.03
N ASP A 108 19.55 -6.07 15.61
CA ASP A 108 20.13 -7.37 15.21
C ASP A 108 19.11 -8.50 15.36
N VAL A 109 18.42 -8.55 16.52
CA VAL A 109 17.36 -9.54 16.78
C VAL A 109 16.21 -9.35 15.80
N VAL A 110 15.75 -8.12 15.61
CA VAL A 110 14.67 -7.80 14.66
C VAL A 110 15.05 -8.19 13.24
N ALA A 111 16.28 -7.94 12.79
CA ALA A 111 16.78 -8.32 11.47
C ALA A 111 16.71 -9.84 11.25
N ILE A 112 17.14 -10.63 12.24
CA ILE A 112 17.06 -12.09 12.16
C ILE A 112 15.61 -12.55 12.06
N VAL A 113 14.71 -12.00 12.89
CA VAL A 113 13.28 -12.36 12.85
C VAL A 113 12.65 -11.96 11.51
N VAL A 114 13.00 -10.80 10.96
CA VAL A 114 12.57 -10.36 9.63
C VAL A 114 13.07 -11.30 8.54
N LEU A 115 14.33 -11.73 8.59
CA LEU A 115 14.88 -12.70 7.62
C LEU A 115 14.13 -14.03 7.65
N VAL A 116 13.84 -14.55 8.84
CA VAL A 116 13.03 -15.77 8.99
C VAL A 116 11.63 -15.57 8.39
N ALA A 117 11.00 -14.42 8.65
CA ALA A 117 9.69 -14.09 8.10
C ALA A 117 9.71 -13.96 6.56
N ILE A 118 10.75 -13.34 5.99
CA ILE A 118 10.94 -13.24 4.54
C ILE A 118 11.07 -14.62 3.91
N VAL A 119 11.86 -15.52 4.50
CA VAL A 119 12.01 -16.90 4.00
C VAL A 119 10.66 -17.62 4.01
N PHE A 120 9.90 -17.54 5.10
CA PHE A 120 8.57 -18.13 5.17
C PHE A 120 7.62 -17.56 4.10
N LEU A 121 7.55 -16.23 3.97
CA LEU A 121 6.69 -15.56 3.00
C LEU A 121 7.11 -15.86 1.56
N ALA A 122 8.40 -15.96 1.28
CA ALA A 122 8.94 -16.34 -0.02
C ALA A 122 8.61 -17.79 -0.36
N VAL A 123 8.83 -18.74 0.56
CA VAL A 123 8.46 -20.16 0.38
C VAL A 123 6.97 -20.28 0.11
N ARG A 124 6.13 -19.65 0.93
CA ARG A 124 4.68 -19.66 0.73
C ARG A 124 4.28 -19.09 -0.63
N ARG A 125 4.89 -17.97 -1.04
CA ARG A 125 4.54 -17.26 -2.29
C ARG A 125 5.03 -17.99 -3.55
N TYR A 126 6.25 -18.50 -3.52
CA TYR A 126 6.90 -19.10 -4.69
C TYR A 126 6.83 -20.61 -4.76
N LEU A 127 6.44 -21.32 -3.69
CA LEU A 127 6.30 -22.78 -3.71
C LEU A 127 4.86 -23.24 -3.51
N VAL A 128 4.09 -22.60 -2.62
CA VAL A 128 2.75 -23.08 -2.23
C VAL A 128 1.63 -22.40 -3.02
N GLU A 129 1.58 -21.07 -3.06
CA GLU A 129 0.46 -20.30 -3.65
C GLU A 129 0.79 -19.65 -5.00
N ARG A 130 1.52 -20.36 -5.88
CA ARG A 130 1.95 -19.82 -7.18
C ARG A 130 0.80 -19.27 -8.02
N GLU A 131 -0.34 -19.95 -8.00
CA GLU A 131 -1.49 -19.67 -8.88
C GLU A 131 -2.28 -18.41 -8.50
N LYS A 132 -2.12 -17.88 -7.28
CA LYS A 132 -2.84 -16.68 -6.80
C LYS A 132 -2.09 -15.38 -7.05
N MET A 133 -0.96 -15.42 -7.76
CA MET A 133 0.00 -14.34 -7.83
C MET A 133 -0.12 -13.53 -9.13
N THR A 134 -0.53 -12.28 -9.01
CA THR A 134 -0.65 -11.34 -10.14
C THR A 134 0.70 -10.75 -10.58
N HIS A 135 1.61 -10.48 -9.63
CA HIS A 135 2.92 -9.84 -9.88
C HIS A 135 4.06 -10.55 -9.12
N PRO A 136 4.66 -11.61 -9.68
CA PRO A 136 5.67 -12.42 -9.01
C PRO A 136 7.04 -11.77 -8.91
N LEU A 137 7.49 -11.07 -9.95
CA LEU A 137 8.82 -10.45 -9.98
C LEU A 137 8.91 -9.26 -9.03
N GLU A 138 7.95 -8.34 -9.10
CA GLU A 138 7.89 -7.16 -8.24
C GLU A 138 7.92 -7.54 -6.75
N SER A 139 7.12 -8.53 -6.38
CA SER A 139 7.12 -9.12 -5.04
C SER A 139 8.49 -9.60 -4.59
N GLY A 140 9.21 -10.28 -5.49
CA GLY A 140 10.49 -10.91 -5.20
C GLY A 140 11.61 -9.89 -5.08
N ILE A 141 11.55 -8.84 -5.90
CA ILE A 141 12.45 -7.69 -5.82
C ILE A 141 12.33 -7.06 -4.44
N ILE A 142 11.11 -6.75 -3.97
CA ILE A 142 10.93 -6.14 -2.64
C ILE A 142 11.40 -7.05 -1.51
N LEU A 143 11.05 -8.35 -1.54
CA LEU A 143 11.53 -9.33 -0.55
C LEU A 143 13.07 -9.43 -0.55
N GLY A 144 13.68 -9.40 -1.73
CA GLY A 144 15.14 -9.41 -1.90
C GLY A 144 15.80 -8.14 -1.39
N LEU A 145 15.25 -6.96 -1.66
CA LEU A 145 15.76 -5.68 -1.17
C LEU A 145 15.68 -5.59 0.36
N ILE A 146 14.55 -5.98 0.96
CA ILE A 146 14.42 -6.02 2.43
C ILE A 146 15.41 -7.04 3.02
N GLY A 147 15.51 -8.24 2.43
CA GLY A 147 16.47 -9.26 2.87
C GLY A 147 17.92 -8.76 2.80
N LEU A 148 18.27 -8.05 1.72
CA LEU A 148 19.58 -7.45 1.56
C LEU A 148 19.85 -6.36 2.61
N LEU A 149 18.87 -5.51 2.94
CA LEU A 149 18.99 -4.52 4.02
C LEU A 149 19.25 -5.20 5.38
N MET A 150 18.55 -6.29 5.68
CA MET A 150 18.75 -7.01 6.94
C MET A 150 20.13 -7.68 7.01
N ILE A 151 20.57 -8.30 5.91
CA ILE A 151 21.89 -8.95 5.84
C ILE A 151 23.00 -7.91 5.98
N THR A 152 22.92 -6.81 5.22
CA THR A 152 23.93 -5.76 5.25
C THR A 152 24.00 -5.03 6.59
N HIS A 153 22.87 -4.91 7.31
CA HIS A 153 22.85 -4.44 8.69
C HIS A 153 23.60 -5.40 9.64
N LEU A 154 23.32 -6.70 9.59
CA LEU A 154 24.03 -7.68 10.42
C LEU A 154 25.54 -7.75 10.09
N LEU A 155 25.91 -7.50 8.84
CA LEU A 155 27.31 -7.43 8.41
C LEU A 155 28.03 -6.21 8.96
N GLU A 156 27.34 -5.10 9.25
CA GLU A 156 27.91 -3.86 9.82
C GLU A 156 28.74 -4.14 11.08
N GLY A 157 28.24 -5.01 11.97
CA GLY A 157 28.95 -5.42 13.18
C GLY A 157 29.94 -6.58 13.00
N ALA A 158 29.91 -7.27 11.86
CA ALA A 158 30.72 -8.47 11.60
C ALA A 158 31.98 -8.19 10.76
N VAL A 159 31.97 -7.12 9.96
CA VAL A 159 33.10 -6.74 9.10
C VAL A 159 33.81 -5.51 9.62
N VAL A 160 35.12 -5.42 9.40
CA VAL A 160 35.88 -4.21 9.73
C VAL A 160 35.47 -3.09 8.78
N ALA A 161 34.99 -1.96 9.30
CA ALA A 161 34.43 -0.86 8.52
C ALA A 161 35.38 -0.32 7.43
N GLU A 162 36.67 -0.17 7.76
CA GLU A 162 37.70 0.34 6.85
C GLU A 162 38.17 -0.69 5.80
N SER A 163 37.76 -1.95 5.92
CA SER A 163 38.09 -2.97 4.93
C SER A 163 37.30 -2.75 3.63
N ALA A 164 37.82 -3.28 2.52
CA ALA A 164 37.10 -3.26 1.25
C ALA A 164 35.68 -3.87 1.36
N ALA A 165 35.51 -4.89 2.20
CA ALA A 165 34.20 -5.50 2.48
C ALA A 165 33.27 -4.57 3.27
N GLY A 166 33.80 -3.84 4.26
CA GLY A 166 33.05 -2.85 5.04
C GLY A 166 32.56 -1.69 4.17
N ILE A 167 33.43 -1.13 3.33
CA ILE A 167 33.08 -0.07 2.38
C ILE A 167 32.04 -0.56 1.38
N ALA A 168 32.21 -1.76 0.82
CA ALA A 168 31.25 -2.34 -0.13
C ALA A 168 29.88 -2.62 0.52
N ASN A 169 29.86 -3.16 1.75
CA ASN A 169 28.64 -3.32 2.54
C ASN A 169 27.97 -1.98 2.77
N TRP A 170 28.76 -0.96 3.10
CA TRP A 170 28.24 0.35 3.44
C TRP A 170 27.50 1.00 2.26
N TRP A 171 28.17 1.06 1.11
CA TRP A 171 27.60 1.58 -0.13
C TRP A 171 26.46 0.71 -0.65
N GLY A 172 26.57 -0.62 -0.54
CA GLY A 172 25.50 -1.54 -0.91
C GLY A 172 24.22 -1.27 -0.12
N HIS A 173 24.32 -1.15 1.21
CA HIS A 173 23.19 -0.80 2.07
C HIS A 173 22.61 0.58 1.69
N TYR A 174 23.47 1.59 1.51
CA TYR A 174 23.03 2.94 1.15
C TYR A 174 22.29 3.00 -0.19
N LEU A 175 22.82 2.33 -1.23
CA LEU A 175 22.19 2.29 -2.54
C LEU A 175 20.83 1.58 -2.51
N VAL A 176 20.69 0.52 -1.69
CA VAL A 176 19.40 -0.12 -1.48
C VAL A 176 18.43 0.84 -0.79
N LEU A 177 18.85 1.55 0.27
CA LEU A 177 18.02 2.58 0.90
C LEU A 177 17.61 3.69 -0.08
N ALA A 178 18.50 4.09 -0.99
CA ALA A 178 18.21 5.12 -1.98
C ALA A 178 17.20 4.64 -3.05
N VAL A 179 17.31 3.40 -3.53
CA VAL A 179 16.44 2.86 -4.60
C VAL A 179 15.08 2.40 -4.08
N PHE A 180 15.06 1.85 -2.86
CA PHE A 180 13.89 1.17 -2.28
C PHE A 180 12.59 2.01 -2.29
N PRO A 181 12.57 3.31 -1.95
CA PRO A 181 11.36 4.13 -1.99
C PRO A 181 10.75 4.24 -3.39
N ALA A 182 11.56 4.47 -4.42
CA ALA A 182 11.08 4.60 -5.80
C ALA A 182 10.49 3.28 -6.30
N VAL A 183 11.10 2.14 -5.95
CA VAL A 183 10.56 0.81 -6.28
C VAL A 183 9.23 0.56 -5.56
N ILE A 184 9.10 0.95 -4.29
CA ILE A 184 7.84 0.87 -3.54
C ILE A 184 6.74 1.69 -4.23
N ALA A 185 7.04 2.91 -4.69
CA ALA A 185 6.05 3.81 -5.30
C ALA A 185 5.46 3.24 -6.60
N GLN A 186 6.26 2.55 -7.40
CA GLN A 186 5.80 1.90 -8.64
C GLN A 186 4.94 0.66 -8.35
N GLY A 187 5.22 -0.03 -7.25
CA GLY A 187 4.64 -1.33 -6.94
C GLY A 187 3.35 -1.29 -6.12
N LYS A 188 2.76 -2.47 -5.91
CA LYS A 188 1.64 -2.69 -4.96
C LYS A 188 2.07 -2.54 -3.48
N HIS A 189 3.37 -2.37 -3.24
CA HIS A 189 3.94 -2.16 -1.91
C HIS A 189 3.76 -0.72 -1.41
N LEU A 190 3.30 0.20 -2.26
CA LEU A 190 2.92 1.57 -1.86
C LEU A 190 1.89 1.61 -0.73
N HIS A 191 1.15 0.52 -0.50
CA HIS A 191 0.29 0.37 0.69
C HIS A 191 1.02 0.61 2.01
N LEU A 192 2.33 0.45 2.06
CA LEU A 192 3.13 0.76 3.24
C LEU A 192 2.92 2.20 3.73
N ILE A 193 2.67 3.11 2.79
CA ILE A 193 2.40 4.51 3.05
C ILE A 193 0.89 4.75 3.02
N LEU A 194 0.22 4.30 1.95
CA LEU A 194 -1.17 4.68 1.71
C LEU A 194 -2.18 3.92 2.56
N ALA A 195 -1.94 2.66 2.93
CA ALA A 195 -2.90 1.91 3.73
C ALA A 195 -3.05 2.44 5.16
N PRO A 196 -1.97 2.77 5.91
CA PRO A 196 -2.11 3.46 7.20
C PRO A 196 -2.90 4.76 7.10
N VAL A 197 -2.60 5.57 6.08
CA VAL A 197 -3.32 6.84 5.83
C VAL A 197 -4.78 6.57 5.54
N ASN A 198 -5.07 5.57 4.70
CA ASN A 198 -6.44 5.23 4.32
C ASN A 198 -7.28 4.70 5.49
N VAL A 199 -6.73 3.82 6.32
CA VAL A 199 -7.41 3.31 7.52
C VAL A 199 -7.72 4.43 8.49
N VAL A 200 -6.80 5.37 8.71
CA VAL A 200 -7.03 6.53 9.57
C VAL A 200 -8.06 7.47 8.96
N LEU A 201 -7.94 7.78 7.67
CA LEU A 201 -8.91 8.63 6.96
C LEU A 201 -10.30 8.04 7.02
N LYS A 202 -10.46 6.73 6.78
CA LYS A 202 -11.74 6.02 6.90
C LYS A 202 -12.40 6.29 8.27
N HIS A 203 -11.66 6.11 9.36
CA HIS A 203 -12.20 6.36 10.70
C HIS A 203 -12.59 7.83 10.96
N MET A 204 -11.94 8.77 10.26
CA MET A 204 -12.14 10.20 10.45
C MET A 204 -13.19 10.82 9.52
N THR A 205 -13.40 10.24 8.34
CA THR A 205 -14.22 10.81 7.26
C THR A 205 -15.49 10.00 7.00
N GLU A 206 -15.50 8.68 7.25
CA GLU A 206 -16.65 7.82 6.93
C GLU A 206 -17.89 8.25 7.71
N ARG A 207 -18.92 8.66 6.97
CA ARG A 207 -20.27 8.86 7.50
C ARG A 207 -21.06 7.56 7.38
N PRO A 208 -22.06 7.34 8.25
CA PRO A 208 -23.05 6.29 8.03
C PRO A 208 -23.78 6.38 6.69
N SER A 209 -23.82 7.55 6.05
CA SER A 209 -24.35 7.79 4.70
C SER A 209 -23.39 7.46 3.56
N ASP A 210 -22.08 7.37 3.82
CA ASP A 210 -21.06 7.07 2.81
C ASP A 210 -20.94 5.56 2.55
N ARG A 211 -21.93 4.79 3.02
CA ARG A 211 -22.07 3.37 2.79
C ARG A 211 -22.67 3.21 1.39
N PRO A 212 -21.92 2.70 0.40
CA PRO A 212 -22.46 2.55 -0.94
C PRO A 212 -23.68 1.63 -0.87
N VAL A 213 -24.86 2.21 -1.11
CA VAL A 213 -26.05 1.48 -1.49
C VAL A 213 -26.08 1.61 -3.00
N PHE A 214 -25.61 0.58 -3.70
CA PHE A 214 -25.73 0.52 -5.16
C PHE A 214 -27.22 0.54 -5.52
N GLY A 215 -27.72 1.69 -5.96
CA GLY A 215 -29.10 1.84 -6.47
C GLY A 215 -30.17 2.12 -5.42
N ASN A 216 -30.00 3.12 -4.56
CA ASN A 216 -31.12 3.60 -3.72
C ASN A 216 -31.36 5.12 -3.78
N ASP A 217 -30.64 5.83 -4.66
CA ASP A 217 -30.92 7.23 -5.03
C ASP A 217 -31.25 7.42 -6.52
N LEU A 218 -31.38 6.32 -7.28
CA LEU A 218 -31.87 6.35 -8.65
C LEU A 218 -33.39 6.54 -8.63
N ASP A 219 -33.87 7.62 -9.25
CA ASP A 219 -35.30 7.78 -9.57
C ASP A 219 -35.64 6.82 -10.72
N MET A 220 -35.83 5.54 -10.37
CA MET A 220 -36.21 4.44 -11.27
C MET A 220 -37.71 4.54 -11.60
N ASP A 221 -38.12 5.70 -12.10
CA ASP A 221 -39.47 5.94 -12.60
C ASP A 221 -39.65 5.17 -13.92
N LEU A 222 -40.14 3.95 -13.83
CA LEU A 222 -40.33 3.03 -14.96
C LEU A 222 -41.38 3.52 -15.98
N GLU A 223 -42.12 4.58 -15.65
CA GLU A 223 -43.16 5.18 -16.49
C GLU A 223 -42.64 6.36 -17.31
N ASP A 224 -41.50 6.96 -16.93
CA ASP A 224 -40.88 8.10 -17.61
C ASP A 224 -39.50 7.71 -18.16
N GLU A 225 -39.49 7.19 -19.40
CA GLU A 225 -38.27 6.83 -20.13
C GLU A 225 -37.23 7.97 -20.19
N SER A 226 -37.66 9.25 -20.15
CA SER A 226 -36.74 10.39 -20.26
C SER A 226 -35.98 10.67 -18.97
N LYS A 227 -36.61 10.44 -17.80
CA LYS A 227 -35.91 10.46 -16.51
C LYS A 227 -35.01 9.25 -16.35
N LEU A 228 -35.46 8.10 -16.83
CA LEU A 228 -34.67 6.88 -16.83
C LEU A 228 -33.41 7.07 -17.69
N GLU A 229 -33.54 7.63 -18.90
CA GLU A 229 -32.41 8.00 -19.75
C GLU A 229 -31.50 9.06 -19.10
N ALA A 230 -32.06 10.09 -18.44
CA ALA A 230 -31.27 11.11 -17.75
C ALA A 230 -30.52 10.56 -16.52
N GLU A 231 -31.11 9.64 -15.76
CA GLU A 231 -30.45 8.92 -14.67
C GLU A 231 -29.44 7.90 -15.22
N TYR A 232 -29.69 7.28 -16.39
CA TYR A 232 -28.68 6.48 -17.11
C TYR A 232 -27.53 7.32 -17.66
N GLU A 233 -27.78 8.56 -18.05
CA GLU A 233 -26.76 9.53 -18.51
C GLU A 233 -25.97 10.11 -17.32
N ARG A 234 -26.61 10.24 -16.14
CA ARG A 234 -25.98 10.56 -14.85
C ARG A 234 -25.18 9.38 -14.27
N LEU A 235 -25.67 8.15 -14.43
CA LEU A 235 -24.92 6.89 -14.21
C LEU A 235 -23.80 6.72 -15.25
N GLY A 236 -24.01 7.26 -16.44
CA GLY A 236 -23.10 7.24 -17.57
C GLY A 236 -21.97 8.22 -17.36
N MET A 237 -21.13 7.97 -16.35
CA MET A 237 -19.83 8.59 -16.11
C MET A 237 -19.02 8.68 -17.42
N PRO A 238 -19.10 9.80 -18.17
CA PRO A 238 -18.55 9.85 -19.52
C PRO A 238 -17.02 9.88 -19.49
N GLY A 239 -16.43 10.33 -18.37
CA GLY A 239 -15.01 10.27 -18.07
C GLY A 239 -14.56 8.93 -17.46
N GLY A 240 -15.47 7.97 -17.25
CA GLY A 240 -15.18 6.68 -16.65
C GLY A 240 -14.54 6.83 -15.27
N VAL A 241 -13.38 6.22 -15.04
CA VAL A 241 -12.72 6.26 -13.71
C VAL A 241 -12.42 7.69 -13.24
N ALA A 242 -12.22 8.65 -14.16
CA ALA A 242 -11.93 10.03 -13.80
C ALA A 242 -13.10 10.78 -13.13
N ASP A 243 -14.32 10.25 -13.21
CA ASP A 243 -15.51 10.87 -12.62
C ASP A 243 -15.69 10.54 -11.13
N PHE A 244 -14.98 9.54 -10.60
CA PHE A 244 -15.00 9.24 -9.17
C PHE A 244 -14.30 10.32 -8.34
N GLY A 245 -14.82 10.56 -7.13
CA GLY A 245 -14.19 11.45 -6.15
C GLY A 245 -13.00 10.81 -5.42
N PHE A 246 -12.36 11.60 -4.55
CA PHE A 246 -11.20 11.18 -3.74
C PHE A 246 -11.36 9.82 -3.04
N GLY A 247 -12.50 9.55 -2.39
CA GLY A 247 -12.69 8.37 -1.55
C GLY A 247 -12.44 7.05 -2.29
N PRO A 248 -13.26 6.70 -3.30
CA PRO A 248 -13.09 5.47 -4.08
C PRO A 248 -11.72 5.37 -4.77
N LEU A 249 -11.22 6.48 -5.33
CA LEU A 249 -9.92 6.48 -6.02
C LEU A 249 -8.75 6.25 -5.04
N PHE A 250 -8.80 6.86 -3.86
CA PHE A 250 -7.77 6.71 -2.84
C PHE A 250 -7.82 5.32 -2.21
N ASP A 251 -9.02 4.80 -1.94
CA ASP A 251 -9.24 3.43 -1.49
C ASP A 251 -8.58 2.43 -2.45
N GLN A 252 -8.81 2.56 -3.76
CA GLN A 252 -8.20 1.65 -4.72
C GLN A 252 -6.70 1.85 -4.89
N THR A 253 -6.18 3.06 -4.71
CA THR A 253 -4.73 3.31 -4.73
C THR A 253 -4.02 2.70 -3.51
N ALA A 254 -4.70 2.59 -2.37
CA ALA A 254 -4.20 1.93 -1.17
C ALA A 254 -4.28 0.38 -1.23
N CYS A 255 -4.98 -0.18 -2.22
CA CYS A 255 -5.21 -1.62 -2.31
C CYS A 255 -3.94 -2.41 -2.68
N ILE A 256 -3.70 -3.49 -1.92
CA ILE A 256 -2.59 -4.45 -2.13
C ILE A 256 -2.93 -5.66 -3.01
N GLN A 257 -4.13 -5.69 -3.57
CA GLN A 257 -4.63 -6.78 -4.41
C GLN A 257 -4.67 -8.15 -3.70
N CYS A 258 -4.85 -8.18 -2.37
CA CYS A 258 -4.73 -9.40 -1.56
C CYS A 258 -5.84 -10.45 -1.78
N GLY A 259 -6.98 -10.06 -2.37
CA GLY A 259 -8.11 -10.95 -2.65
C GLY A 259 -8.99 -11.30 -1.45
N ARG A 260 -8.76 -10.69 -0.27
CA ARG A 260 -9.61 -10.95 0.92
C ARG A 260 -11.08 -10.56 0.71
N CYS A 261 -11.34 -9.56 -0.13
CA CYS A 261 -12.70 -9.17 -0.50
C CYS A 261 -13.42 -10.25 -1.33
N ASN A 262 -12.69 -11.00 -2.17
CA ASN A 262 -13.25 -12.14 -2.89
C ASN A 262 -13.55 -13.29 -1.93
N ASP A 263 -12.61 -13.60 -1.02
CA ASP A 263 -12.78 -14.68 -0.05
C ASP A 263 -13.95 -14.43 0.93
N ALA A 264 -14.24 -13.17 1.24
CA ALA A 264 -15.30 -12.78 2.18
C ALA A 264 -16.67 -12.58 1.52
N CYS A 265 -16.76 -12.58 0.18
CA CYS A 265 -17.98 -12.27 -0.52
C CYS A 265 -19.00 -13.42 -0.39
N PRO A 266 -20.22 -13.19 0.14
CA PRO A 266 -21.24 -14.23 0.26
C PRO A 266 -21.91 -14.57 -1.07
N ALA A 267 -21.84 -13.67 -2.06
CA ALA A 267 -22.32 -13.94 -3.43
C ALA A 267 -21.42 -14.93 -4.17
N GLY A 268 -20.30 -15.34 -3.56
CA GLY A 268 -19.44 -16.39 -4.09
C GLY A 268 -18.47 -15.89 -5.17
N PRO A 269 -17.91 -16.84 -5.96
CA PRO A 269 -16.82 -16.57 -6.89
C PRO A 269 -17.26 -15.83 -8.15
N ASP A 270 -18.54 -15.53 -8.34
CA ASP A 270 -19.05 -14.90 -9.55
C ASP A 270 -18.89 -13.37 -9.50
N LEU A 271 -19.07 -12.76 -8.31
CA LEU A 271 -18.96 -11.30 -8.16
C LEU A 271 -17.52 -10.77 -8.24
N LYS A 272 -16.54 -11.56 -7.76
CA LYS A 272 -15.11 -11.20 -7.67
C LYS A 272 -14.85 -9.71 -7.38
N PRO A 273 -15.22 -9.19 -6.19
CA PRO A 273 -15.17 -7.75 -5.90
C PRO A 273 -13.83 -7.07 -6.14
N ARG A 274 -12.71 -7.79 -5.97
CA ARG A 274 -11.37 -7.26 -6.26
C ARG A 274 -11.25 -6.87 -7.72
N GLU A 275 -11.63 -7.74 -8.64
CA GLU A 275 -11.44 -7.55 -10.07
C GLU A 275 -12.36 -6.45 -10.58
N HIS A 276 -13.65 -6.55 -10.23
CA HIS A 276 -14.68 -5.70 -10.81
C HIS A 276 -14.76 -4.32 -10.16
N PHE A 277 -14.65 -4.19 -8.83
CA PHE A 277 -14.81 -2.89 -8.16
C PHE A 277 -13.49 -2.22 -7.75
N VAL A 278 -12.45 -3.01 -7.44
CA VAL A 278 -11.18 -2.45 -6.97
C VAL A 278 -10.19 -2.22 -8.12
N LEU A 279 -9.84 -3.27 -8.85
CA LEU A 279 -8.82 -3.21 -9.89
C LEU A 279 -9.28 -2.40 -11.11
N ALA A 280 -10.57 -2.45 -11.45
CA ALA A 280 -11.12 -1.62 -12.51
C ALA A 280 -10.89 -0.13 -12.22
N LEU A 281 -11.12 0.33 -10.99
CA LEU A 281 -10.95 1.75 -10.64
C LEU A 281 -9.49 2.16 -10.41
N GLN A 282 -8.52 1.24 -10.46
CA GLN A 282 -7.09 1.58 -10.39
C GLN A 282 -6.55 2.17 -11.71
N ASN A 283 -7.25 1.98 -12.84
CA ASN A 283 -6.80 2.49 -14.12
C ASN A 283 -7.53 3.79 -14.49
N PRO A 284 -6.90 4.96 -14.31
CA PRO A 284 -7.55 6.25 -14.60
C PRO A 284 -7.84 6.47 -16.10
N ALA A 285 -7.30 5.63 -16.98
CA ALA A 285 -7.53 5.74 -18.43
C ALA A 285 -8.78 5.00 -18.92
N LEU A 286 -9.48 4.23 -18.07
CA LEU A 286 -10.68 3.51 -18.47
C LEU A 286 -11.84 4.47 -18.73
N THR A 287 -12.37 4.40 -19.94
CA THR A 287 -13.56 5.14 -20.35
C THR A 287 -14.83 4.54 -19.72
N GLY A 288 -15.94 5.29 -19.73
CA GLY A 288 -17.23 4.80 -19.23
C GLY A 288 -17.65 3.47 -19.87
N ASP A 289 -17.51 3.34 -21.19
CA ASP A 289 -17.86 2.12 -21.94
C ASP A 289 -16.97 0.92 -21.57
N GLU A 290 -15.67 1.14 -21.32
CA GLU A 290 -14.76 0.08 -20.90
C GLU A 290 -15.02 -0.32 -19.45
N LEU A 291 -15.33 0.65 -18.59
CA LEU A 291 -15.68 0.40 -17.21
C LEU A 291 -17.01 -0.37 -17.11
N ALA A 292 -18.01 -0.03 -17.92
CA ALA A 292 -19.29 -0.73 -17.98
C ALA A 292 -19.16 -2.20 -18.45
N LYS A 293 -18.14 -2.52 -19.24
CA LYS A 293 -17.81 -3.93 -19.59
C LYS A 293 -17.15 -4.68 -18.44
N LEU A 294 -16.46 -3.98 -17.55
CA LEU A 294 -15.85 -4.56 -16.35
C LEU A 294 -16.84 -4.64 -15.20
N ILE A 295 -17.81 -3.73 -15.11
CA ILE A 295 -18.83 -3.68 -14.08
C ILE A 295 -20.19 -3.66 -14.80
N ASP A 296 -20.55 -4.79 -15.40
CA ASP A 296 -21.83 -4.90 -16.08
C ASP A 296 -23.00 -4.97 -15.07
N ALA A 297 -24.22 -4.89 -15.60
CA ALA A 297 -25.43 -4.93 -14.80
C ALA A 297 -25.59 -6.26 -14.03
N ASP A 298 -25.12 -7.38 -14.58
CA ASP A 298 -25.23 -8.71 -13.96
C ASP A 298 -24.27 -8.83 -12.78
N VAL A 299 -23.02 -8.36 -12.93
CA VAL A 299 -22.03 -8.24 -11.86
C VAL A 299 -22.57 -7.34 -10.75
N SER A 300 -23.09 -6.17 -11.12
CA SER A 300 -23.63 -5.21 -10.15
C SER A 300 -24.84 -5.78 -9.39
N ALA A 301 -25.75 -6.47 -10.09
CA ALA A 301 -26.92 -7.11 -9.51
C ALA A 301 -26.58 -8.28 -8.57
N THR A 302 -25.40 -8.89 -8.75
CA THR A 302 -24.90 -9.96 -7.87
C THR A 302 -24.44 -9.42 -6.51
N CYS A 303 -24.17 -8.10 -6.39
CA CYS A 303 -23.77 -7.48 -5.14
C CYS A 303 -24.94 -7.38 -4.14
N VAL A 304 -24.90 -8.20 -3.08
CA VAL A 304 -25.92 -8.22 -2.02
C VAL A 304 -25.74 -7.12 -0.95
N GLN A 305 -24.85 -6.15 -1.16
CA GLN A 305 -24.62 -4.99 -0.28
C GLN A 305 -24.33 -5.33 1.20
N CYS A 306 -23.78 -6.51 1.47
CA CYS A 306 -23.48 -6.98 2.83
C CYS A 306 -22.23 -6.34 3.46
N ARG A 307 -21.39 -5.66 2.67
CA ARG A 307 -20.12 -5.03 3.09
C ARG A 307 -19.07 -5.97 3.70
N ALA A 308 -19.20 -7.28 3.49
CA ALA A 308 -18.24 -8.26 3.98
C ALA A 308 -16.82 -7.99 3.44
N CYS A 309 -16.70 -7.50 2.20
CA CYS A 309 -15.45 -7.10 1.57
C CYS A 309 -14.74 -5.96 2.32
N GLU A 310 -15.49 -4.95 2.77
CA GLU A 310 -14.95 -3.78 3.50
C GLU A 310 -14.45 -4.17 4.89
N VAL A 311 -15.21 -5.01 5.60
CA VAL A 311 -14.85 -5.51 6.94
C VAL A 311 -13.63 -6.42 6.87
N ALA A 312 -13.49 -7.19 5.78
CA ALA A 312 -12.35 -8.07 5.56
C ALA A 312 -11.10 -7.34 5.05
N CYS A 313 -11.20 -6.06 4.67
CA CYS A 313 -10.14 -5.32 4.02
C CYS A 313 -9.12 -4.76 5.04
N PRO A 314 -7.85 -5.21 5.03
CA PRO A 314 -6.84 -4.75 5.98
C PRO A 314 -6.29 -3.36 5.67
N THR A 315 -6.54 -2.85 4.47
CA THR A 315 -6.07 -1.53 4.00
C THR A 315 -7.17 -0.47 4.03
N GLY A 316 -8.33 -0.79 4.60
CA GLY A 316 -9.45 0.14 4.74
C GLY A 316 -10.23 0.40 3.46
N CYS A 317 -9.88 -0.22 2.32
CA CYS A 317 -10.55 0.01 1.03
C CYS A 317 -12.04 -0.34 1.10
N ARG A 318 -12.87 0.48 0.47
CA ARG A 318 -14.31 0.26 0.31
C ARG A 318 -14.62 0.02 -1.18
N PRO A 319 -14.72 -1.25 -1.61
CA PRO A 319 -15.10 -1.62 -2.98
C PRO A 319 -16.56 -1.28 -3.27
#